data_AF-A0A2D5UIC8-F1
#
_entry.id   AF-A0A2D5UIC8-F1
#
_cell.length_a   1.000
_cell.length_b   1.000
_cell.length_c   1.000
_cell.angle_alpha   90.00
_cell.angle_beta   90.00
_cell.angle_gamma   90.00
#
_symmetry.space_group_name_H-M   'P 1'
#
loop_
_entity.id
_entity.type
_entity.pdbx_description
1 polymer ?
#
loop_
_entity_poly.entity_id
_entity_poly.type
_entity_poly.pdbx_seq_one_letter_code
_entity_poly.pdbx_strand_id
1 'polypeptide(L)' 'MEKESTAAEEFIDEQDLDIMRGDTHKILSGVYRTLKDLEYQDLPEVEELFQTIESRVEGLTEQVKILQRKISDKPILL' A
#
# COMPACT_ATOMS: atom_id res chain seq x y z
N MET A 1 25.52 -0.86 30.04
CA MET A 1 25.42 -0.19 28.74
C MET A 1 24.08 -0.59 28.18
N GLU A 2 23.06 0.16 28.58
CA GLU A 2 21.70 -0.04 28.12
C GLU A 2 21.70 0.18 26.61
N LYS A 3 21.16 -0.78 25.86
CA LYS A 3 20.92 -0.59 24.42
C LYS A 3 19.85 0.49 24.35
N GLU A 4 20.25 1.73 24.08
CA GLU A 4 19.34 2.78 23.68
C GLU A 4 18.53 2.22 22.51
N SER A 5 17.27 1.92 22.78
CA SER A 5 16.31 1.52 21.77
C SER A 5 16.20 2.67 20.81
N THR A 6 16.77 2.52 19.61
CA THR A 6 16.60 3.42 18.46
C THR A 6 15.15 3.35 17.98
N ALA A 7 14.21 3.79 18.82
CA ALA A 7 12.80 3.89 18.52
C ALA A 7 12.46 5.15 17.70
N ALA A 8 13.46 5.73 17.02
CA ALA A 8 13.24 6.45 15.77
C ALA A 8 12.99 5.40 14.67
N GLU A 9 11.95 4.60 14.87
CA GLU A 9 11.52 3.47 14.05
C GLU A 9 11.38 3.93 12.59
N GLU A 10 12.04 3.22 11.68
CA GLU A 10 12.16 3.56 10.25
C GLU A 10 10.79 3.90 9.64
N PHE A 11 10.56 5.19 9.44
CA PHE A 11 9.50 5.68 8.58
C PHE A 11 9.65 5.04 7.20
N ILE A 12 8.55 4.48 6.67
CA ILE A 12 8.50 3.99 5.30
C ILE A 12 8.66 5.20 4.36
N ASP A 13 9.51 5.11 3.34
CA ASP A 13 9.62 6.16 2.32
C ASP A 13 8.24 6.30 1.62
N GLU A 14 7.75 7.53 1.48
CA GLU A 14 6.47 7.77 0.80
C GLU A 14 6.48 7.25 -0.65
N GLN A 15 7.64 7.25 -1.30
CA GLN A 15 7.82 6.68 -2.63
C GLN A 15 7.68 5.16 -2.63
N ASP A 16 8.12 4.47 -1.57
CA ASP A 16 7.92 3.02 -1.44
C ASP A 16 6.44 2.67 -1.32
N LEU A 17 5.65 3.51 -0.63
CA LEU A 17 4.19 3.38 -0.56
C LEU A 17 3.54 3.54 -1.94
N ASP A 18 4.00 4.51 -2.73
CA ASP A 18 3.51 4.71 -4.10
C ASP A 18 3.92 3.57 -5.04
N ILE A 19 5.13 3.02 -4.88
CA ILE A 19 5.59 1.84 -5.60
C ILE A 19 4.71 0.64 -5.27
N MET A 20 4.43 0.37 -3.98
CA MET A 20 3.56 -0.74 -3.56
C MET A 20 2.14 -0.63 -4.12
N ARG A 21 1.58 0.59 -4.16
CA ARG A 21 0.29 0.84 -4.82
C ARG A 21 0.37 0.52 -6.32
N GLY A 22 1.40 1.04 -7.00
CA GLY A 22 1.60 0.81 -8.43
C GLY A 22 1.78 -0.67 -8.78
N ASP A 23 2.54 -1.40 -7.98
CA ASP A 23 2.79 -2.83 -8.18
C ASP A 23 1.54 -3.68 -7.90
N THR A 24 0.74 -3.29 -6.91
CA THR A 24 -0.59 -3.90 -6.68
C THR A 24 -1.44 -3.79 -7.95
N HIS A 25 -1.57 -2.60 -8.52
CA HIS A 25 -2.34 -2.38 -9.75
C HIS A 25 -1.81 -3.21 -10.93
N LYS A 26 -0.49 -3.26 -11.13
CA LYS A 26 0.13 -4.05 -12.21
C LYS A 26 -0.17 -5.53 -12.06
N ILE A 27 -0.03 -6.08 -10.86
CA ILE A 27 -0.27 -7.51 -10.59
C ILE A 27 -1.74 -7.84 -10.85
N LEU A 28 -2.68 -7.07 -10.26
CA LEU A 28 -4.11 -7.32 -10.42
C LEU A 28 -4.54 -7.19 -11.90
N SER A 29 -4.07 -6.17 -12.60
CA SER A 29 -4.33 -6.00 -14.04
C SER A 29 -3.79 -7.17 -14.88
N GLY A 30 -2.61 -7.68 -14.54
CA GLY A 30 -2.01 -8.85 -15.20
C GLY A 30 -2.83 -10.13 -14.97
N VAL A 31 -3.29 -10.37 -13.73
CA VAL A 31 -4.17 -11.50 -13.40
C VAL A 31 -5.50 -11.36 -14.13
N TYR A 32 -6.12 -10.19 -14.11
CA TYR A 32 -7.39 -9.94 -14.80
C TYR A 32 -7.28 -10.24 -16.30
N ARG A 33 -6.20 -9.77 -16.95
CA ARG A 33 -5.94 -10.06 -18.36
C ARG A 33 -5.81 -11.55 -18.63
N THR A 34 -5.08 -12.27 -17.77
CA THR A 34 -4.92 -13.72 -17.89
C THR A 34 -6.26 -14.44 -17.77
N LEU A 35 -7.10 -14.05 -16.81
CA LEU A 35 -8.44 -14.63 -16.63
C LEU A 35 -9.35 -14.33 -17.81
N LYS A 36 -9.26 -13.11 -18.36
CA LYS A 36 -9.99 -12.72 -19.57
C LYS A 36 -9.58 -13.56 -20.78
N ASP A 37 -8.27 -13.77 -20.98
CA ASP A 37 -7.73 -14.59 -22.07
C ASP A 37 -8.12 -16.07 -21.94
N LEU A 38 -8.43 -16.53 -20.71
CA LEU A 38 -8.95 -17.87 -20.40
C LEU A 38 -10.49 -17.97 -20.44
N GLU A 39 -11.19 -16.92 -20.86
CA GLU A 39 -12.66 -16.86 -20.91
C GLU A 39 -13.32 -17.17 -19.55
N TYR A 40 -12.71 -16.72 -18.45
CA TYR A 40 -13.25 -16.93 -17.10
C TYR A 40 -14.64 -16.29 -16.95
N GLN A 41 -15.60 -17.08 -16.47
CA GLN A 41 -17.03 -16.69 -16.47
C GLN A 41 -17.35 -15.58 -15.46
N ASP A 42 -16.67 -15.57 -14.31
CA ASP A 42 -16.96 -14.63 -13.22
C ASP A 42 -15.99 -13.42 -13.25
N LEU A 43 -15.55 -13.02 -14.45
CA LEU A 43 -14.66 -11.86 -14.62
C LEU A 43 -15.22 -10.56 -14.00
N PRO A 44 -16.53 -10.26 -14.04
CA PRO A 44 -17.09 -9.09 -13.36
C PRO A 44 -16.91 -9.12 -11.84
N GLU A 45 -17.11 -10.27 -11.19
CA GLU A 45 -16.91 -10.39 -9.74
C GLU A 45 -15.43 -10.21 -9.37
N VAL A 46 -14.53 -10.77 -10.18
CA VAL A 46 -13.08 -10.54 -10.03
C VAL A 46 -12.73 -9.06 -10.16
N GLU A 47 -13.35 -8.33 -11.10
CA GLU A 47 -13.14 -6.89 -11.27
C GLU A 47 -13.53 -6.10 -10.02
N GLU A 48 -14.71 -6.37 -9.45
CA GLU A 48 -15.19 -5.72 -8.23
C GLU A 48 -14.25 -6.00 -7.03
N LEU A 49 -13.77 -7.24 -6.91
CA LEU A 49 -12.80 -7.61 -5.88
C LEU A 49 -11.47 -6.88 -6.07
N PHE A 50 -10.98 -6.76 -7.31
CA PHE A 50 -9.73 -6.07 -7.60
C PHE A 50 -9.83 -4.58 -7.32
N GLN A 51 -10.91 -3.93 -7.75
CA GLN A 51 -11.19 -2.52 -7.43
C GLN A 51 -11.28 -2.28 -5.91
N THR A 52 -11.86 -3.23 -5.17
CA THR A 52 -11.91 -3.19 -3.71
C THR A 52 -10.51 -3.25 -3.09
N ILE A 53 -9.65 -4.12 -3.60
CA ILE A 53 -8.25 -4.24 -3.13
C ILE A 53 -7.48 -2.95 -3.43
N GLU A 54 -7.56 -2.43 -4.66
CA GLU A 54 -6.88 -1.20 -5.06
C GLU A 54 -7.31 -0.01 -4.19
N SER A 55 -8.62 0.13 -3.96
CA SER A 55 -9.17 1.19 -3.10
C SER A 55 -8.67 1.08 -1.65
N ARG A 56 -8.54 -0.14 -1.12
CA ARG A 56 -8.01 -0.37 0.24
C ARG A 56 -6.52 -0.04 0.32
N VAL A 57 -5.73 -0.42 -0.68
CA VAL A 57 -4.29 -0.11 -0.72
C VAL A 57 -4.07 1.39 -0.82
N GLU A 58 -4.83 2.09 -1.67
CA GLU A 58 -4.80 3.56 -1.73
C GLU A 58 -5.14 4.20 -0.38
N GLY A 59 -6.24 3.77 0.27
CA GLY A 59 -6.63 4.29 1.56
C GLY A 59 -5.60 4.03 2.67
N LEU A 60 -4.96 2.86 2.67
CA LEU A 60 -3.93 2.51 3.65
C LEU A 60 -2.63 3.29 3.43
N THR A 61 -2.17 3.38 2.19
CA THR A 61 -0.94 4.12 1.84
C THR A 61 -1.08 5.60 2.21
N GLU A 62 -2.22 6.23 1.94
CA GLU A 62 -2.47 7.62 2.34
C GLU A 62 -2.53 7.78 3.87
N GLN A 63 -3.20 6.87 4.58
CA GLN A 63 -3.26 6.91 6.05
C GLN A 63 -1.86 6.78 6.67
N VAL A 64 -1.02 5.91 6.13
CA VAL A 64 0.36 5.73 6.58
C VAL A 64 1.15 7.02 6.38
N LYS A 65 1.10 7.64 5.19
CA LYS A 65 1.75 8.96 4.94
C LYS A 65 1.30 10.02 5.95
N ILE A 66 -0.02 10.13 6.18
CA ILE A 66 -0.59 11.10 7.13
C ILE A 66 -0.08 10.85 8.56
N LEU A 67 -0.06 9.59 9.01
CA LEU A 67 0.41 9.23 10.34
C LEU A 67 1.90 9.52 10.51
N GLN A 68 2.72 9.18 9.53
CA GLN A 68 4.16 9.46 9.55
C GLN A 68 4.44 10.97 9.64
N ARG A 69 3.76 11.80 8.85
CA ARG A 69 3.87 13.27 8.93
C ARG A 69 3.46 13.80 10.31
N LYS A 70 2.34 13.33 10.88
CA LYS A 70 1.89 13.73 12.22
C LYS A 70 2.87 13.34 13.35
N ILE A 71 3.59 12.24 13.19
CA ILE A 71 4.61 11.81 14.15
C ILE A 71 5.89 12.64 13.95
N SER A 72 6.31 12.88 12.70
CA SER A 72 7.48 13.70 12.35
C SER A 72 7.33 15.17 12.74
N ASP A 73 6.13 15.74 12.64
CA ASP A 73 5.85 17.15 12.97
C ASP A 73 5.77 17.42 14.49
N LYS A 74 5.72 16.38 15.33
CA LYS A 74 5.89 16.55 16.77
C LYS A 74 7.38 16.75 17.05
N PRO A 75 7.78 17.79 17.81
CA PRO A 75 9.18 17.94 18.18
C PRO A 75 9.60 16.68 18.92
N ILE A 76 10.54 15.94 18.34
CA ILE A 76 11.24 14.87 19.04
C ILE A 76 11.96 15.60 20.18
N LEU A 77 11.42 15.49 21.39
CA LEU A 77 12.10 15.91 22.61
C LEU A 77 13.28 14.95 22.80
N LEU A 78 14.39 15.26 22.12
CA LEU A 78 15.72 14.74 22.40
C LEU A 78 16.32 15.51 23.59
#